data_AF-A0A3B1BNC5-F1
#
_entry.id   AF-A0A3B1BNC5-F1
#
_cell.length_a   1.000
_cell.length_b   1.000
_cell.length_c   1.000
_cell.angle_alpha   90.00
_cell.angle_beta   90.00
_cell.angle_gamma   90.00
#
_symmetry.space_group_name_H-M   'P 1'
#
loop_
_entity.id
_entity.type
_entity.pdbx_description
1 polymer ?
#
loop_
_entity_poly.entity_id
_entity_poly.type
_entity_poly.pdbx_seq_one_letter_code
_entity_poly.pdbx_strand_id
1 'polypeptide(L)'
;MTLSATNTITGLKKQQGIVLVVALLILVVMTVLSVSMLSSSTLEERMASNLQSQNAAFQAAESCIRNTLAPVNEGQRKTAAVNYDPKTANPNIICSFNGVSANVALTIPATSQQGVDKLSGFGVGVASGNPLIITSTSSLASGTSSTIEEVIQQVGAASGQ
;
A
#
# COMPACT_ATOMS: atom_id res chain seq x y z
N MET A 1 59.73 42.28 -62.73
CA MET A 1 58.47 41.57 -63.03
C MET A 1 57.79 41.34 -61.70
N THR A 2 56.79 42.18 -61.40
CA THR A 2 55.89 42.11 -60.24
C THR A 2 54.96 40.89 -60.42
N LEU A 3 54.33 40.27 -59.42
CA LEU A 3 53.27 40.82 -58.57
C LEU A 3 53.23 40.13 -57.19
N SER A 4 52.97 40.95 -56.16
CA SER A 4 52.48 40.58 -54.83
C SER A 4 50.96 40.38 -54.89
N ALA A 5 50.44 39.26 -54.39
CA ALA A 5 49.01 39.01 -54.25
C ALA A 5 48.62 39.07 -52.77
N THR A 6 47.91 40.14 -52.39
CA THR A 6 47.32 40.33 -51.06
C THR A 6 45.89 39.76 -51.08
N ASN A 7 45.66 38.67 -50.35
CA ASN A 7 44.34 38.05 -50.23
C ASN A 7 43.51 38.80 -49.17
N THR A 8 42.67 39.74 -49.63
CA THR A 8 41.73 40.49 -48.80
C THR A 8 40.45 39.68 -48.58
N ILE A 9 40.28 39.11 -47.39
CA ILE A 9 39.02 38.52 -46.94
C ILE A 9 37.98 39.64 -46.80
N THR A 10 37.22 39.86 -47.87
CA THR A 10 36.14 40.84 -47.94
C THR A 10 34.83 40.18 -47.51
N GLY A 11 34.22 40.73 -46.46
CA GLY A 11 32.78 40.57 -46.22
C GLY A 11 32.40 39.93 -44.88
N LEU A 12 32.53 40.67 -43.78
CA LEU A 12 31.64 40.46 -42.62
C LEU A 12 30.22 40.90 -43.06
N LYS A 13 29.48 39.98 -43.69
CA LYS A 13 28.05 40.16 -43.96
C LYS A 13 27.35 40.43 -42.62
N LYS A 14 26.76 41.62 -42.47
CA LYS A 14 25.85 41.94 -41.36
C LYS A 14 24.67 40.96 -41.41
N GLN A 15 24.73 39.92 -40.58
CA GLN A 15 23.66 38.95 -40.41
C GLN A 15 22.44 39.68 -39.84
N GLN A 16 21.40 39.79 -40.66
CA GLN A 16 20.14 40.42 -40.27
C GLN A 16 19.44 39.55 -39.21
N GLY A 17 18.86 40.21 -38.20
CA GLY A 17 18.39 39.69 -36.91
C GLY A 17 17.31 38.59 -36.88
N ILE A 18 17.19 37.77 -37.93
CA ILE A 18 16.33 36.58 -37.97
C ILE A 18 16.86 35.46 -37.07
N VAL A 19 18.18 35.42 -36.81
CA VAL A 19 18.80 34.42 -35.92
C VAL A 19 18.16 34.41 -34.53
N LEU A 20 17.86 35.59 -33.96
CA LEU A 20 17.25 35.68 -32.63
C LEU A 20 15.85 35.05 -32.62
N VAL A 21 15.05 35.31 -33.67
CA VAL A 21 13.69 34.79 -33.80
C VAL A 21 13.72 33.27 -33.97
N VAL A 22 14.60 32.75 -34.83
CA VAL A 22 14.76 31.32 -35.05
C VAL A 22 15.26 30.61 -33.79
N ALA A 23 16.21 31.21 -33.06
CA ALA A 23 16.68 30.67 -31.79
C ALA A 23 15.57 30.58 -30.74
N LEU A 24 14.73 31.62 -30.62
CA LEU A 24 13.57 31.63 -29.73
C LEU A 24 12.53 30.58 -30.12
N LEU A 25 12.28 30.41 -31.42
CA LEU A 25 11.34 29.42 -31.95
C LEU A 25 11.82 27.99 -31.63
N ILE A 26 13.10 27.70 -31.84
CA ILE A 26 13.70 26.40 -31.49
C ILE A 26 13.64 26.17 -29.98
N LEU A 27 13.93 27.18 -29.15
CA LEU A 27 13.90 27.08 -27.69
C LEU A 27 12.49 26.76 -27.18
N VAL A 28 11.45 27.41 -27.73
CA VAL A 28 10.05 27.14 -27.38
C VAL A 28 9.65 25.71 -27.75
N VAL A 29 9.99 25.26 -28.96
CA VAL A 29 9.69 23.88 -29.40
C VAL A 29 10.37 22.86 -28.49
N MET A 30 11.64 23.06 -28.13
CA MET A 30 12.35 22.19 -27.19
C MET A 30 11.68 22.18 -25.81
N THR A 31 11.25 23.34 -25.32
CA THR A 31 10.60 23.47 -24.01
C THR A 31 9.30 22.67 -23.94
N VAL A 32 8.44 22.76 -24.96
CA VAL A 32 7.15 22.04 -24.98
C VAL A 32 7.36 20.52 -25.04
N LEU A 33 8.36 20.05 -25.79
CA LEU A 33 8.72 18.63 -25.84
C LEU A 33 9.23 18.14 -24.49
N SER A 34 10.10 18.91 -23.81
CA SER A 34 10.61 18.56 -22.48
C SER A 34 9.52 18.55 -21.41
N VAL A 35 8.61 19.53 -21.41
CA VAL A 35 7.49 19.60 -20.44
C VAL A 35 6.56 18.39 -20.58
N SER A 36 6.35 17.91 -21.81
CA SER A 36 5.53 16.72 -22.07
C SER A 36 6.13 15.46 -21.42
N MET A 37 7.45 15.30 -21.46
CA MET A 37 8.15 14.19 -20.78
C MET A 37 8.05 14.28 -19.25
N LEU A 38 8.18 15.49 -18.69
CA LEU A 38 8.08 15.71 -17.26
C LEU A 38 6.68 15.40 -16.71
N SER A 39 5.62 15.67 -17.49
CA SER A 39 4.24 15.40 -17.08
C SER A 39 3.97 13.90 -16.85
N SER A 40 4.56 13.02 -17.65
CA SER A 40 4.41 11.55 -17.48
C SER A 40 5.11 11.06 -16.23
N SER A 41 6.32 11.58 -15.95
CA SER A 41 7.07 11.26 -14.74
C SER A 41 6.30 11.59 -13.45
N THR A 42 5.58 12.71 -13.41
CA THR A 42 4.77 13.06 -12.23
C THR A 42 3.57 12.13 -12.01
N LEU A 43 2.98 11.57 -13.07
CA LEU A 43 1.88 10.60 -12.94
C LEU A 43 2.40 9.25 -12.46
N GLU A 44 3.52 8.79 -13.01
CA GLU A 44 4.21 7.58 -12.57
C GLU A 44 4.64 7.65 -11.10
N GLU A 45 5.15 8.80 -10.64
CA GLU A 45 5.51 9.02 -9.24
C GLU A 45 4.29 8.91 -8.30
N ARG A 46 3.13 9.47 -8.68
CA ARG A 46 1.89 9.35 -7.91
C ARG A 46 1.33 7.93 -7.92
N MET A 47 1.46 7.22 -9.04
CA MET A 47 1.09 5.80 -9.13
C MET A 47 2.01 4.95 -8.25
N ALA A 48 3.32 5.20 -8.26
CA ALA A 48 4.29 4.53 -7.41
C ALA A 48 4.00 4.78 -5.92
N SER A 49 3.66 6.03 -5.56
CA SER A 49 3.26 6.39 -4.19
C SER A 49 1.97 5.70 -3.74
N ASN A 50 0.97 5.61 -4.63
CA ASN A 50 -0.28 4.90 -4.33
C ASN A 50 -0.05 3.39 -4.18
N LEU A 51 0.73 2.79 -5.08
CA LEU A 51 1.11 1.37 -4.99
C LEU A 51 1.88 1.07 -3.71
N GLN A 52 2.80 1.95 -3.30
CA GLN A 52 3.52 1.80 -2.04
C GLN A 52 2.57 1.85 -0.84
N SER A 53 1.63 2.81 -0.82
CA SER A 53 0.63 2.95 0.23
C SER A 53 -0.29 1.73 0.32
N GLN A 54 -0.70 1.20 -0.82
CA GLN A 54 -1.50 -0.01 -0.92
C GLN A 54 -0.74 -1.24 -0.42
N ASN A 55 0.52 -1.40 -0.81
CA ASN A 55 1.37 -2.50 -0.33
C ASN A 55 1.59 -2.43 1.18
N ALA A 56 1.81 -1.22 1.73
CA ALA A 56 1.94 -1.03 3.18
C ALA A 56 0.65 -1.41 3.92
N ALA A 57 -0.52 -1.03 3.40
CA ALA A 57 -1.81 -1.42 3.94
C ALA A 57 -2.00 -2.95 3.94
N PHE A 58 -1.64 -3.62 2.83
CA PHE A 58 -1.71 -5.09 2.75
C PHE A 58 -0.76 -5.79 3.74
N GLN A 59 0.49 -5.35 3.83
CA GLN A 59 1.46 -5.91 4.77
C GLN A 59 1.01 -5.74 6.22
N ALA A 60 0.41 -4.60 6.56
CA ALA A 60 -0.15 -4.36 7.89
C ALA A 60 -1.33 -5.30 8.19
N ALA A 61 -2.23 -5.50 7.23
CA ALA A 61 -3.37 -6.41 7.38
C ALA A 61 -2.91 -7.87 7.55
N GLU A 62 -1.93 -8.32 6.77
CA GLU A 62 -1.35 -9.67 6.90
C GLU A 62 -0.63 -9.83 8.25
N SER A 63 0.23 -8.89 8.63
CA SER A 63 0.94 -8.94 9.91
C SER A 63 -0.04 -9.00 11.09
N CYS A 64 -1.15 -8.28 11.01
CA CYS A 64 -2.19 -8.30 12.03
C CYS A 64 -2.89 -9.68 12.13
N ILE A 65 -3.19 -10.30 10.99
CA ILE A 65 -3.69 -11.69 10.95
C ILE A 65 -2.66 -12.63 11.56
N ARG A 66 -1.39 -12.59 11.12
CA ARG A 66 -0.33 -13.46 11.64
C ARG A 66 -0.15 -13.32 13.15
N ASN A 67 -0.21 -12.10 13.68
CA ASN A 67 -0.12 -11.86 15.13
C ASN A 67 -1.37 -12.36 15.88
N THR A 68 -2.53 -12.34 15.25
CA THR A 68 -3.78 -12.87 15.82
C THR A 68 -3.77 -14.41 15.87
N LEU A 69 -3.20 -15.08 14.86
CA LEU A 69 -3.09 -16.54 14.83
C LEU A 69 -1.86 -17.08 15.57
N ALA A 70 -0.88 -16.23 15.91
CA ALA A 70 0.29 -16.67 16.64
C ALA A 70 -0.11 -17.22 18.02
N PRO A 71 0.48 -18.34 18.47
CA PRO A 71 0.22 -18.87 19.80
C PRO A 71 0.72 -17.87 20.84
N VAL A 72 -0.20 -17.09 21.42
CA VAL A 72 0.14 -16.19 22.52
C VAL A 72 0.25 -17.00 23.80
N ASN A 73 1.42 -16.97 24.44
CA ASN A 73 1.56 -17.51 25.79
C ASN A 73 0.67 -16.68 26.73
N GLU A 74 -0.10 -17.35 27.59
CA GLU A 74 -1.17 -16.74 28.41
C GLU A 74 -0.71 -15.53 29.26
N GLY A 75 0.59 -15.37 29.51
CA GLY A 75 1.20 -14.24 30.22
C GLY A 75 1.46 -12.96 29.39
N GLN A 76 1.17 -12.93 28.09
CA GLN A 76 1.46 -11.78 27.20
C GLN A 76 0.22 -11.12 26.59
N ARG A 77 -0.99 -11.50 27.01
CA ARG A 77 -2.29 -10.96 26.54
C ARG A 77 -2.56 -9.48 26.89
N LYS A 78 -1.55 -8.71 27.31
CA LYS A 78 -1.70 -7.35 27.85
C LYS A 78 -1.22 -6.19 26.96
N THR A 79 -0.85 -6.40 25.70
CA THR A 79 -0.32 -5.30 24.86
C THR A 79 -0.93 -5.16 23.47
N ALA A 80 -1.86 -6.03 23.06
CA ALA A 80 -2.79 -5.70 21.97
C ALA A 80 -4.06 -5.13 22.62
N ALA A 81 -4.50 -3.92 22.22
CA ALA A 81 -5.81 -3.41 22.57
C ALA A 81 -6.86 -4.23 21.83
N VAL A 82 -7.11 -5.45 22.29
CA VAL A 82 -8.23 -6.24 21.82
C VAL A 82 -9.44 -5.71 22.58
N ASN A 83 -10.33 -5.01 21.89
CA ASN A 83 -11.69 -4.77 22.38
C ASN A 83 -12.46 -6.08 22.21
N TYR A 84 -12.12 -7.00 23.08
CA TYR A 84 -12.69 -8.32 23.15
C TYR A 84 -13.90 -8.26 24.08
N ASP A 85 -15.09 -8.04 23.51
CA ASP A 85 -16.35 -8.25 24.23
C ASP A 85 -16.81 -9.70 24.01
N PRO A 86 -16.84 -10.55 25.05
CA PRO A 86 -17.26 -11.95 24.95
C PRO A 86 -18.74 -12.14 24.59
N LYS A 87 -19.53 -11.06 24.46
CA LYS A 87 -20.94 -11.10 24.03
C LYS A 87 -21.18 -10.55 22.61
N THR A 88 -20.17 -9.93 22.01
CA THR A 88 -20.27 -9.42 20.65
C THR A 88 -19.84 -10.52 19.68
N ALA A 89 -20.69 -10.87 18.71
CA ALA A 89 -20.41 -11.91 17.69
C ALA A 89 -19.18 -11.64 16.81
N ASN A 90 -18.60 -10.44 16.92
CA ASN A 90 -17.48 -9.95 16.13
C ASN A 90 -16.44 -9.22 17.03
N PRO A 91 -15.49 -9.94 17.67
CA PRO A 91 -14.37 -9.28 18.33
C PRO A 91 -13.51 -8.54 17.30
N ASN A 92 -13.06 -7.34 17.66
CA ASN A 92 -12.18 -6.52 16.83
C ASN A 92 -10.81 -6.36 17.49
N ILE A 93 -9.77 -6.88 16.84
CA ILE A 93 -8.38 -6.74 17.25
C ILE A 93 -7.76 -5.60 16.45
N ILE A 94 -7.15 -4.63 17.12
CA ILE A 94 -6.48 -3.51 16.45
C ILE A 94 -4.96 -3.70 16.56
N CYS A 95 -4.30 -3.70 15.40
CA CYS A 95 -2.85 -3.69 15.26
C CYS A 95 -2.42 -2.35 14.65
N SER A 96 -1.32 -1.77 15.13
CA SER A 96 -0.76 -0.54 14.57
C SER A 96 0.70 -0.76 14.19
N PHE A 97 1.04 -0.41 12.96
CA PHE A 97 2.38 -0.56 12.41
C PHE A 97 2.75 0.72 11.67
N ASN A 98 3.76 1.45 12.15
CA ASN A 98 4.36 2.59 11.42
C ASN A 98 3.33 3.58 10.83
N GLY A 99 2.31 3.96 11.61
CA GLY A 99 1.25 4.88 11.19
C GLY A 99 0.10 4.24 10.38
N VAL A 100 0.13 2.93 10.15
CA VAL A 100 -0.96 2.14 9.57
C VAL A 100 -1.75 1.48 10.69
N SER A 101 -3.08 1.61 10.68
CA SER A 101 -3.96 0.86 11.60
C SER A 101 -4.61 -0.29 10.84
N ALA A 102 -4.55 -1.50 11.38
CA ALA A 102 -5.26 -2.67 10.90
C ALA A 102 -6.22 -3.16 11.98
N ASN A 103 -7.47 -3.42 11.59
CA ASN A 103 -8.51 -3.99 12.41
C ASN A 103 -8.83 -5.39 11.90
N VAL A 104 -8.83 -6.40 12.77
CA VAL A 104 -9.19 -7.78 12.45
C VAL A 104 -10.52 -8.07 13.11
N ALA A 105 -11.55 -8.26 12.30
CA ALA A 105 -12.85 -8.74 12.71
C ALA A 105 -12.93 -10.26 12.51
N LEU A 106 -13.32 -10.96 13.56
CA LEU A 106 -13.60 -12.39 13.50
C LEU A 106 -15.10 -12.60 13.45
N THR A 107 -15.63 -13.21 12.39
CA THR A 107 -17.06 -13.56 12.35
C THR A 107 -17.22 -15.00 12.83
N ILE A 108 -17.77 -15.16 14.03
CA ILE A 108 -18.05 -16.47 14.63
C ILE A 108 -19.56 -16.71 14.59
N PRO A 109 -20.06 -17.86 14.13
CA PRO A 109 -21.49 -18.17 14.18
C PRO A 109 -21.99 -18.15 15.64
N ALA A 110 -23.13 -17.50 15.88
CA ALA A 110 -23.68 -17.17 17.20
C ALA A 110 -23.98 -18.37 18.13
N THR A 111 -23.81 -19.61 17.68
CA THR A 111 -24.07 -20.83 18.45
C THR A 111 -22.90 -21.29 19.34
N SER A 112 -21.80 -20.52 19.43
CA SER A 112 -20.53 -20.91 20.09
C SER A 112 -19.96 -19.80 21.01
N GLN A 113 -20.80 -19.12 21.79
CA GLN A 113 -20.35 -18.01 22.65
C GLN A 113 -19.61 -18.44 23.93
N GLN A 114 -19.33 -19.74 24.15
CA GLN A 114 -18.56 -20.22 25.30
C GLN A 114 -17.18 -20.71 24.86
N GLY A 115 -16.11 -20.03 25.27
CA GLY A 115 -14.72 -20.48 25.05
C GLY A 115 -13.82 -19.48 24.32
N VAL A 116 -14.30 -18.27 24.13
CA VAL A 116 -13.61 -17.23 23.38
C VAL A 116 -12.46 -16.57 24.24
N ASP A 117 -12.34 -17.00 25.51
CA ASP A 117 -11.18 -16.81 26.40
C ASP A 117 -9.87 -17.50 25.92
N LYS A 118 -9.93 -18.37 24.91
CA LYS A 118 -8.75 -19.01 24.30
C LYS A 118 -8.56 -18.59 22.84
N LEU A 119 -8.42 -17.29 22.60
CA LEU A 119 -7.79 -16.79 21.37
C LEU A 119 -6.29 -17.17 21.27
N SER A 120 -5.72 -17.73 22.34
CA SER A 120 -4.45 -18.45 22.31
C SER A 120 -4.67 -19.92 21.91
N GLY A 121 -4.78 -20.19 20.61
CA GLY A 121 -4.80 -21.55 20.07
C GLY A 121 -6.19 -22.14 19.87
N PHE A 122 -6.82 -21.78 18.75
CA PHE A 122 -7.84 -22.55 18.01
C PHE A 122 -8.89 -23.35 18.84
N GLY A 123 -9.43 -22.75 19.90
CA GLY A 123 -10.44 -23.35 20.78
C GLY A 123 -11.83 -22.73 20.69
N VAL A 124 -12.18 -22.08 19.58
CA VAL A 124 -13.55 -21.60 19.34
C VAL A 124 -14.39 -22.82 18.93
N GLY A 125 -15.30 -23.29 19.77
CA GLY A 125 -16.16 -24.44 19.45
C GLY A 125 -17.20 -24.14 18.37
N VAL A 126 -16.79 -23.79 17.15
CA VAL A 126 -17.76 -23.54 16.08
C VAL A 126 -18.49 -24.84 15.76
N ALA A 127 -19.81 -24.75 15.58
CA ALA A 127 -20.63 -25.90 15.22
C ALA A 127 -20.03 -26.57 13.96
N SER A 128 -19.90 -27.90 14.01
CA SER A 128 -19.29 -28.68 12.94
C SER A 128 -19.97 -28.37 11.61
N GLY A 129 -19.20 -27.80 10.67
CA GLY A 129 -19.65 -27.47 9.31
C GLY A 129 -19.68 -25.98 8.96
N ASN A 130 -19.60 -25.06 9.92
CA ASN A 130 -19.50 -23.63 9.61
C ASN A 130 -18.04 -23.14 9.65
N PRO A 131 -17.55 -22.47 8.59
CA PRO A 131 -16.20 -21.95 8.57
C PRO A 131 -16.05 -20.75 9.50
N LEU A 132 -14.85 -20.61 10.07
CA LEU A 132 -14.43 -19.39 10.74
C LEU A 132 -13.98 -18.40 9.68
N ILE A 133 -14.57 -17.20 9.66
CA ILE A 133 -14.20 -16.14 8.72
C ILE A 133 -13.43 -15.07 9.48
N ILE A 134 -12.19 -14.83 9.06
CA ILE A 134 -11.30 -13.79 9.58
C ILE A 134 -11.24 -12.68 8.52
N THR A 135 -11.65 -11.48 8.88
CA THR A 135 -11.57 -10.32 7.99
C THR A 135 -10.65 -9.28 8.61
N SER A 136 -9.50 -9.04 8.00
CA SER A 136 -8.57 -7.96 8.36
C SER A 136 -8.78 -6.79 7.43
N THR A 137 -9.02 -5.61 7.97
CA THR A 137 -9.10 -4.36 7.22
C THR A 137 -8.02 -3.43 7.74
N SER A 138 -7.20 -2.89 6.86
CA SER A 138 -6.25 -1.83 7.20
C SER A 138 -6.65 -0.52 6.55
N SER A 139 -6.33 0.57 7.24
CA SER A 139 -6.54 1.94 6.79
C SER A 139 -5.28 2.74 7.04
N LEU A 140 -4.83 3.45 6.02
CA LEU A 140 -3.69 4.36 6.06
C LEU A 140 -4.17 5.82 6.12
N ALA A 141 -3.39 6.70 6.76
CA ALA A 141 -3.70 8.13 6.83
C ALA A 141 -3.79 8.83 5.45
N SER A 142 -3.23 8.20 4.40
CA SER A 142 -3.36 8.61 3.01
C SER A 142 -4.77 8.39 2.42
N GLY A 143 -5.67 7.71 3.13
CA GLY A 143 -6.99 7.30 2.66
C GLY A 143 -7.02 5.94 1.96
N THR A 144 -5.88 5.24 1.88
CA THR A 144 -5.80 3.89 1.30
C THR A 144 -6.31 2.84 2.29
N SER A 145 -7.19 1.94 1.85
CA SER A 145 -7.68 0.82 2.63
C SER A 145 -7.48 -0.51 1.89
N SER A 146 -7.13 -1.55 2.65
CA SER A 146 -7.00 -2.92 2.13
C SER A 146 -7.72 -3.90 3.05
N THR A 147 -8.51 -4.81 2.48
CA THR A 147 -9.22 -5.86 3.20
C THR A 147 -8.73 -7.24 2.79
N ILE A 148 -8.46 -8.11 3.75
CA ILE A 148 -8.07 -9.51 3.57
C ILE A 148 -9.11 -10.38 4.28
N GLU A 149 -9.67 -11.35 3.58
CA GLU A 149 -10.60 -12.32 4.15
C GLU A 149 -9.97 -13.73 4.09
N GLU A 150 -9.74 -14.33 5.25
CA GLU A 150 -9.21 -15.68 5.39
C GLU A 150 -10.30 -16.58 6.00
N VAL A 151 -10.55 -17.71 5.33
CA VAL A 151 -11.56 -18.67 5.74
C VAL A 151 -10.84 -19.89 6.29
N ILE A 152 -11.03 -20.18 7.57
CA ILE A 152 -10.48 -21.38 8.20
C ILE A 152 -11.62 -22.38 8.39
N GLN A 153 -11.58 -23.48 7.64
CA GLN A 153 -12.45 -24.62 7.88
C GLN A 153 -11.94 -25.38 9.10
N GLN A 154 -12.77 -25.43 10.14
CA GLN A 154 -12.48 -26.28 11.29
C GLN A 154 -12.60 -27.75 10.87
N VAL A 155 -11.48 -28.48 10.89
CA VAL A 155 -11.52 -29.94 10.93
C VAL A 155 -12.15 -30.27 12.28
N GLY A 156 -13.37 -30.82 12.24
CA GLY A 156 -14.24 -30.95 13.40
C GLY A 156 -13.50 -31.48 14.62
N ALA A 157 -13.81 -30.90 15.78
CA ALA A 157 -13.46 -31.49 17.05
C ALA A 157 -13.94 -32.95 17.00
N ALA A 158 -13.00 -33.89 16.90
CA ALA A 158 -13.32 -35.29 17.10
C ALA A 158 -13.79 -35.39 18.55
N SER A 159 -15.11 -35.44 18.71
CA SER A 159 -15.78 -35.98 19.89
C SER A 159 -15.42 -37.47 19.98
N GLY A 160 -14.19 -37.73 20.41
CA GLY A 160 -13.74 -39.03 20.88
C GLY A 160 -13.68 -38.94 22.40
N GLN A 161 -14.34 -39.91 23.04
CA GLN A 161 -14.55 -40.09 24.47
C GLN A 161 -13.32 -39.84 25.35
#